data_AF-A0A2V6CXU9-F1
#
_entry.id   AF-A0A2V6CXU9-F1
#
_cell.length_a   1.000
_cell.length_b   1.000
_cell.length_c   1.000
_cell.angle_alpha   90.00
_cell.angle_beta   90.00
_cell.angle_gamma   90.00
#
_symmetry.space_group_name_H-M   'P 1'
#
loop_
_entity.id
_entity.type
_entity.pdbx_description
1 polymer ?
#
loop_
_entity_poly.entity_id
_entity_poly.type
_entity_poly.pdbx_seq_one_letter_code
_entity_poly.pdbx_strand_id
1 'polypeptide(L)'
;MSRICSITGSRAARGSVIHRRGLAKKKGGVGRHITKNVPRIFGPNLRRQRIWVPELKKFVRIRVSVRGLKTINKNGAYRALKKAGVI
;
A
#
# COMPACT_ATOMS: atom_id res chain seq x y z
N MET A 1 -2.06 15.55 7.56
CA MET A 1 -1.12 14.40 7.51
C MET A 1 -1.14 13.77 6.12
N SER A 2 0.01 13.70 5.43
CA SER A 2 0.15 13.17 4.06
C SER A 2 -0.31 11.72 3.92
N ARG A 3 -1.12 11.27 2.94
CA ARG A 3 -1.54 9.85 2.82
C ARG A 3 -0.40 8.94 2.28
N ILE A 4 0.71 8.91 3.00
CA ILE A 4 1.95 8.21 2.66
C ILE A 4 2.33 7.28 3.81
N CYS A 5 2.76 6.06 3.49
CA CYS A 5 3.35 5.15 4.48
C CYS A 5 4.76 5.62 4.84
N SER A 6 5.05 5.79 6.13
CA SER A 6 6.38 6.23 6.58
C SER A 6 7.50 5.26 6.22
N ILE A 7 7.25 3.94 6.25
CA ILE A 7 8.27 2.92 5.93
C ILE A 7 8.43 2.67 4.43
N THR A 8 7.33 2.37 3.74
CA THR A 8 7.35 1.90 2.35
C THR A 8 7.15 3.01 1.32
N GLY A 9 6.88 4.25 1.74
CA GLY A 9 6.59 5.37 0.83
C GLY A 9 5.29 5.20 0.02
N SER A 10 4.47 4.19 0.34
CA SER A 10 3.25 3.89 -0.42
C SER A 10 2.30 5.08 -0.40
N ARG A 11 1.95 5.57 -1.59
CA ARG A 11 1.11 6.73 -1.85
C ARG A 11 -0.08 6.37 -2.71
N ALA A 12 -1.09 7.24 -2.73
CA ALA A 12 -2.22 7.07 -3.63
C ALA A 12 -1.73 7.14 -5.09
N ALA A 13 -2.21 6.22 -5.92
CA ALA A 13 -1.95 6.20 -7.35
C ALA A 13 -3.24 6.44 -8.13
N ARG A 14 -3.15 7.14 -9.26
CA ARG A 14 -4.27 7.29 -10.19
C ARG A 14 -4.32 6.06 -11.10
N GLY A 15 -5.53 5.60 -11.41
CA GLY A 15 -5.74 4.62 -12.47
C GLY A 15 -7.19 4.58 -12.87
N SER A 16 -7.66 3.44 -13.39
CA SER A 16 -9.02 3.32 -13.87
C SER A 16 -9.61 1.92 -13.68
N VAL A 17 -10.93 1.82 -13.73
CA VAL A 17 -11.67 0.56 -13.86
C VAL A 17 -12.10 0.43 -15.31
N ILE A 18 -11.66 -0.65 -15.96
CA ILE A 18 -12.05 -0.98 -17.33
C ILE A 18 -13.17 -2.02 -17.26
N HIS A 19 -14.39 -1.60 -17.56
CA HIS A 19 -15.53 -2.50 -17.67
C HIS A 19 -15.48 -3.24 -19.00
N ARG A 20 -15.42 -4.57 -18.95
CA ARG A 20 -15.40 -5.43 -20.13
C ARG A 20 -16.61 -6.37 -20.13
N ARG A 21 -17.19 -6.64 -21.29
CA ARG A 21 -18.30 -7.59 -21.50
C ARG A 21 -17.89 -8.69 -22.47
N GLY A 22 -18.53 -9.84 -22.35
CA GLY A 22 -18.27 -11.01 -23.20
C GLY A 22 -17.17 -11.94 -22.68
N LEU A 23 -17.04 -13.08 -23.33
CA LEU A 23 -16.04 -14.11 -23.04
C LEU A 23 -14.74 -13.81 -23.82
N ALA A 24 -13.60 -14.17 -23.23
CA ALA A 24 -12.33 -14.06 -23.94
C ALA A 24 -12.24 -15.09 -25.08
N LYS A 25 -11.56 -14.73 -26.18
CA LYS A 25 -11.28 -15.64 -27.30
C LYS A 25 -10.60 -16.93 -26.86
N LYS A 26 -9.64 -16.85 -25.93
CA LYS A 26 -8.99 -18.02 -25.32
C LYS A 26 -9.95 -19.01 -24.66
N LYS A 27 -11.12 -18.55 -24.20
CA LYS A 27 -12.16 -19.38 -23.58
C LYS A 27 -13.25 -19.82 -24.58
N GLY A 28 -13.01 -19.71 -25.88
CA GLY A 28 -13.97 -20.08 -26.92
C GLY A 28 -15.09 -19.05 -27.18
N GLY A 29 -14.97 -17.82 -26.66
CA GLY A 29 -15.93 -16.74 -26.95
C GLY A 29 -15.51 -15.85 -28.13
N VAL A 30 -16.41 -14.99 -28.60
CA VAL A 30 -16.15 -14.04 -29.72
C VAL A 30 -15.08 -12.99 -29.35
N GLY A 31 -15.00 -12.59 -28.07
CA GLY A 31 -14.05 -11.61 -27.56
C GLY A 31 -14.62 -10.72 -26.46
N ARG A 32 -13.74 -10.04 -25.71
CA ARG A 32 -14.15 -9.07 -24.66
C ARG A 32 -14.24 -7.66 -25.24
N HIS A 33 -15.43 -7.08 -25.23
CA HIS A 33 -15.65 -5.68 -25.62
C HIS A 33 -15.45 -4.74 -24.43
N ILE A 34 -14.80 -3.58 -24.65
CA ILE A 34 -14.62 -2.56 -23.61
C ILE A 34 -15.87 -1.68 -23.58
N THR A 35 -16.60 -1.70 -22.46
CA THR A 35 -17.86 -0.94 -22.31
C THR A 35 -17.63 0.48 -21.84
N LYS A 36 -16.77 0.67 -20.83
CA LYS A 36 -16.48 1.97 -20.24
C LYS A 36 -15.14 1.94 -19.51
N ASN A 37 -14.41 3.04 -19.57
CA ASN A 37 -13.23 3.29 -18.74
C ASN A 37 -13.55 4.38 -17.73
N VAL A 38 -13.50 4.07 -16.43
CA VAL A 38 -13.85 5.02 -15.37
C VAL A 38 -12.61 5.33 -14.53
N PRO A 39 -12.18 6.60 -14.41
CA PRO A 39 -11.03 6.95 -13.59
C PRO A 39 -11.32 6.69 -12.10
N ARG A 40 -10.31 6.18 -11.37
CA ARG A 40 -10.36 5.98 -9.92
C ARG A 40 -9.00 6.24 -9.28
N ILE A 41 -8.99 6.38 -7.96
CA ILE A 41 -7.77 6.51 -7.16
C ILE A 41 -7.58 5.23 -6.34
N PHE A 42 -6.39 4.65 -6.42
CA PHE A 42 -5.96 3.52 -5.61
C PHE A 42 -5.24 4.04 -4.37
N GLY A 43 -5.91 4.01 -3.23
CA GLY A 43 -5.34 4.40 -1.94
C GLY A 43 -4.59 3.25 -1.25
N PRO A 44 -3.45 3.51 -0.59
CA PRO A 44 -2.81 2.52 0.27
C PRO A 44 -3.63 2.30 1.55
N ASN A 45 -3.69 1.05 2.04
CA ASN A 45 -4.29 0.72 3.34
C ASN A 45 -3.36 1.16 4.49
N LEU A 46 -3.46 2.43 4.87
CA LEU A 46 -2.66 3.05 5.92
C LEU A 46 -3.37 2.95 7.28
N ARG A 47 -2.66 2.43 8.29
CA ARG A 47 -3.17 2.37 9.66
C ARG A 47 -2.21 3.08 10.60
N ARG A 48 -2.76 3.77 11.61
CA ARG A 48 -1.97 4.32 12.71
C ARG A 48 -1.60 3.18 13.65
N GLN A 49 -0.31 2.95 13.87
CA GLN A 49 0.19 1.92 14.76
C GLN A 49 1.23 2.49 15.70
N ARG A 50 1.25 1.97 16.93
CA ARG A 50 2.23 2.32 17.96
C ARG A 50 3.21 1.17 18.08
N ILE A 51 4.50 1.46 17.90
CA ILE A 51 5.56 0.45 17.92
C ILE A 51 6.51 0.79 19.06
N TRP A 52 6.81 -0.20 19.90
CA TRP A 52 7.84 -0.07 20.91
C TRP A 52 9.21 -0.21 20.27
N VAL A 53 10.11 0.75 20.53
CA VAL A 53 11.50 0.68 20.07
C VAL A 53 12.38 0.47 21.31
N PRO A 54 12.93 -0.74 21.51
CA PRO A 54 13.72 -1.07 22.71
C PRO A 54 14.92 -0.13 22.91
N GLU A 55 15.59 0.23 21.82
CA GLU A 55 16.81 1.05 21.82
C GLU A 55 16.56 2.49 22.26
N LEU A 56 15.35 3.01 22.04
CA LEU A 56 14.95 4.35 22.47
C LEU A 56 14.13 4.35 23.76
N LYS A 57 13.79 3.16 24.30
CA LYS A 57 12.86 2.95 25.42
C LYS A 57 11.56 3.78 25.28
N LYS A 58 11.08 3.96 24.05
CA LYS A 58 9.95 4.84 23.72
C LYS A 58 9.02 4.17 22.72
N PHE A 59 7.75 4.56 22.79
CA PHE A 59 6.75 4.21 21.79
C PHE A 59 6.75 5.24 20.66
N VAL A 60 6.95 4.79 19.43
CA VAL A 60 6.84 5.65 18.24
C VAL A 60 5.50 5.39 17.56
N ARG A 61 4.75 6.48 17.30
CA ARG A 61 3.48 6.43 16.58
C ARG A 61 3.73 6.69 15.11
N ILE A 62 3.48 5.71 14.25
CA ILE A 62 3.66 5.85 12.80
C ILE A 62 2.37 5.53 12.05
N ARG A 63 2.24 6.07 10.83
CA ARG A 63 1.28 5.57 9.85
C ARG A 63 1.98 4.62 8.91
N VAL A 64 1.55 3.37 8.96
CA VAL A 64 2.21 2.28 8.28
C VAL A 64 1.19 1.52 7.44
N SER A 65 1.63 1.07 6.27
CA SER A 65 0.89 0.09 5.49
C SER A 65 1.08 -1.30 6.11
N VAL A 66 0.19 -2.25 5.84
CA VAL A 66 0.36 -3.64 6.31
C VAL A 66 1.68 -4.24 5.81
N ARG A 67 2.10 -3.90 4.58
CA ARG A 67 3.40 -4.30 4.04
C ARG A 67 4.56 -3.70 4.84
N GLY A 68 4.45 -2.44 5.25
CA GLY A 68 5.45 -1.80 6.11
C GLY A 68 5.55 -2.45 7.48
N LEU A 69 4.44 -2.92 8.06
CA LEU A 69 4.46 -3.68 9.31
C LEU A 69 5.22 -5.00 9.16
N LYS A 70 5.01 -5.73 8.05
CA LYS A 70 5.77 -6.94 7.74
C LYS A 70 7.28 -6.65 7.61
N THR A 71 7.65 -5.53 7.01
CA THR A 71 9.06 -5.11 6.89
C THR A 71 9.68 -4.81 8.27
N ILE A 72 8.93 -4.15 9.16
CA ILE A 72 9.39 -3.89 10.54
C ILE A 72 9.64 -5.19 11.29
N ASN A 73 8.72 -6.16 11.20
CA ASN A 73 8.87 -7.45 11.86
C ASN A 73 10.07 -8.25 11.32
N LYS A 74 10.37 -8.14 10.02
CA LYS A 74 11.50 -8.87 9.41
C LYS A 74 12.87 -8.25 9.75
N ASN A 75 12.97 -6.93 9.70
CA ASN A 75 14.27 -6.24 9.75
C ASN A 75 14.60 -5.65 11.13
N GLY A 76 13.66 -5.70 12.07
CA GLY A 76 13.75 -5.05 13.38
C GLY A 76 13.24 -3.60 13.35
N ALA A 77 12.63 -3.16 14.45
CA ALA A 77 11.96 -1.86 14.56
C ALA A 77 12.92 -0.68 14.38
N TYR A 78 14.08 -0.71 15.03
CA TYR A 78 15.03 0.40 14.97
C TYR A 78 15.63 0.61 13.58
N ARG A 79 16.17 -0.46 12.96
CA ARG A 79 16.74 -0.40 11.61
C ARG A 79 15.72 0.05 10.57
N ALA A 80 14.48 -0.44 10.66
CA ALA A 80 13.42 -0.06 9.73
C ALA A 80 12.99 1.42 9.89
N LEU A 81 12.92 1.92 11.13
CA LEU A 81 12.53 3.30 11.41
C LEU A 81 13.64 4.31 11.09
N LYS A 82 14.91 3.97 11.39
CA LYS A 82 16.08 4.79 11.03
C LYS A 82 16.23 4.92 9.52
N LYS A 83 16.06 3.81 8.79
CA LYS A 83 16.08 3.82 7.31
C LYS A 83 14.96 4.68 6.72
N ALA A 84 13.82 4.74 7.40
CA ALA A 84 12.67 5.53 6.98
C ALA A 84 12.76 7.02 7.36
N GLY A 85 13.80 7.44 8.10
CA GLY A 85 13.96 8.81 8.57
C GLY A 85 12.87 9.26 9.55
N VAL A 86 12.24 8.31 10.25
CA VAL A 86 11.22 8.59 11.28
C VAL A 86 11.86 8.75 12.67
N ILE A 87 13.10 8.25 12.80
CA ILE A 87 14.08 8.45 13.87
C ILE A 87 15.37 8.82 13.14
#